data_AF-A0A0F9JSW7-F1
#
_entry.id   AF-A0A0F9JSW7-F1
#
_cell.length_a   1.000
_cell.length_b   1.000
_cell.length_c   1.000
_cell.angle_alpha   90.00
_cell.angle_beta   90.00
_cell.angle_gamma   90.00
#
_symmetry.space_group_name_H-M   'P 1'
#
loop_
_entity.id
_entity.type
_entity.pdbx_description
1 polymer ?
#
loop_
_entity_poly.entity_id
_entity_poly.type
_entity_poly.pdbx_seq_one_letter_code
_entity_poly.pdbx_strand_id
1 'polypeptide(L)' 'MSELTQEEKFIIDKLKENGGKLNYKELQNLCQDEFEGVRLILKKLKEKTIVDYEGMIPGFSAEIELLRDTL' A
#
# COMPACT_ATOMS: atom_id res chain seq x y z
N MET A 1 15.84 -5.18 -9.55
CA MET A 1 14.63 -4.77 -8.82
C MET A 1 14.99 -3.52 -8.04
N SER A 2 14.25 -2.44 -8.19
CA SER A 2 14.48 -1.22 -7.39
C SER A 2 14.24 -1.57 -5.92
N GLU A 3 15.19 -1.25 -5.05
CA GLU A 3 15.01 -1.45 -3.60
C GLU A 3 13.76 -0.69 -3.13
N LEU A 4 12.97 -1.36 -2.29
CA LEU A 4 11.81 -0.76 -1.65
C LEU A 4 12.25 0.20 -0.55
N THR A 5 11.59 1.36 -0.46
CA THR A 5 11.81 2.29 0.65
C THR A 5 11.26 1.73 1.96
N GLN A 6 11.58 2.36 3.08
CA GLN A 6 11.04 1.95 4.38
C GLN A 6 9.52 2.06 4.43
N GLU A 7 8.96 3.13 3.85
CA GLU A 7 7.51 3.37 3.80
C GLU A 7 6.80 2.36 2.88
N GLU A 8 7.42 2.02 1.74
CA GLU A 8 6.92 0.97 0.85
C GLU A 8 6.87 -0.39 1.54
N LYS A 9 7.94 -0.76 2.26
CA LYS A 9 8.00 -2.00 3.05
C LYS A 9 6.94 -2.00 4.15
N PHE A 10 6.78 -0.88 4.86
CA PHE A 10 5.79 -0.76 5.92
C PHE A 10 4.36 -1.01 5.42
N ILE A 11 3.98 -0.42 4.28
CA ILE A 11 2.65 -0.68 3.68
C ILE A 11 2.47 -2.15 3.31
N ILE A 12 3.50 -2.75 2.70
CA ILE A 12 3.47 -4.17 2.32
C ILE A 12 3.29 -5.05 3.56
N ASP A 13 4.02 -4.77 4.63
CA ASP A 13 3.92 -5.51 5.89
C ASP A 13 2.53 -5.36 6.51
N LYS A 14 1.96 -4.15 6.54
CA LYS A 14 0.58 -3.94 7.02
C LYS A 14 -0.46 -4.66 6.17
N LEU A 15 -0.30 -4.73 4.86
CA LEU A 15 -1.17 -5.53 4.01
C LEU A 15 -1.02 -7.03 4.35
N LYS A 16 0.19 -7.55 4.50
CA LYS A 16 0.44 -8.96 4.88
C LYS A 16 -0.18 -9.33 6.23
N GLU A 17 0.02 -8.49 7.24
CA GLU A 17 -0.56 -8.67 8.59
C GLU A 17 -2.09 -8.76 8.55
N ASN A 18 -2.73 -8.15 7.54
CA ASN A 18 -4.19 -8.10 7.37
C ASN A 18 -4.68 -9.00 6.21
N GLY A 19 -3.94 -10.07 5.88
CA GLY A 19 -4.38 -11.07 4.89
C GLY A 19 -4.28 -10.60 3.43
N GLY A 20 -3.44 -9.61 3.16
CA GLY A 20 -3.16 -9.07 1.83
C GLY A 20 -4.17 -8.04 1.35
N LYS A 21 -5.16 -7.64 2.15
CA LYS A 21 -6.19 -6.68 1.76
C LYS A 21 -6.55 -5.72 2.89
N LEU A 22 -6.66 -4.43 2.57
CA LEU A 22 -7.14 -3.39 3.48
C LEU A 22 -7.89 -2.32 2.71
N ASN A 23 -8.87 -1.66 3.35
CA ASN A 23 -9.39 -0.43 2.77
C ASN A 23 -8.38 0.72 2.94
N TYR A 24 -8.43 1.69 2.03
CA TYR A 24 -7.50 2.82 2.02
C TYR A 24 -7.53 3.64 3.32
N LYS A 25 -8.70 3.81 3.95
CA LYS A 25 -8.83 4.57 5.20
C LYS A 25 -8.15 3.85 6.37
N GLU A 26 -8.32 2.54 6.48
CA GLU A 26 -7.66 1.70 7.48
C GLU A 26 -6.16 1.73 7.30
N LEU A 27 -5.69 1.51 6.07
CA LEU A 27 -4.26 1.57 5.77
C LEU A 27 -3.70 2.97 6.06
N GLN A 28 -4.42 4.04 5.71
CA GLN A 28 -4.00 5.40 6.03
C GLN A 28 -3.89 5.61 7.54
N ASN A 29 -4.86 5.15 8.33
CA ASN A 29 -4.82 5.26 9.79
C ASN A 29 -3.64 4.47 10.39
N LEU A 30 -3.29 3.32 9.82
CA LEU A 30 -2.16 2.51 10.29
C LEU A 30 -0.79 3.14 9.96
N CYS A 31 -0.71 3.92 8.89
CA CYS A 31 0.52 4.60 8.47
C CYS A 31 0.70 5.99 9.08
N GLN A 32 -0.37 6.62 9.60
CA GLN A 32 -0.34 8.04 9.98
C GLN A 32 0.68 8.38 11.07
N ASP A 33 1.02 7.43 11.93
CA ASP A 33 1.97 7.62 13.02
C ASP A 33 3.43 7.47 12.56
N GLU A 34 3.65 6.92 11.36
CA GLU A 34 4.97 6.62 10.81
C GLU A 34 5.36 7.59 9.69
N PHE A 35 4.44 7.92 8.78
CA PHE A 35 4.69 8.82 7.65
C PHE A 35 3.41 9.37 7.01
N GLU A 36 3.58 10.47 6.27
CA GLU A 36 2.53 11.07 5.44
C GLU A 36 2.59 10.60 3.98
N GLY A 37 1.52 10.84 3.22
CA GLY A 37 1.56 10.68 1.76
C GLY A 37 1.32 9.25 1.24
N VAL A 38 0.56 8.43 1.96
CA VAL A 38 0.20 7.04 1.61
C VAL A 38 -0.24 6.88 0.14
N ARG A 39 -1.03 7.82 -0.41
CA ARG A 39 -1.49 7.78 -1.81
C ARG A 39 -0.35 7.75 -2.82
N LEU A 40 0.70 8.54 -2.59
CA LEU A 40 1.84 8.61 -3.51
C LEU A 40 2.63 7.30 -3.47
N ILE A 41 2.77 6.70 -2.28
CA ILE A 41 3.48 5.44 -2.10
C ILE A 41 2.69 4.30 -2.75
N LEU A 42 1.37 4.24 -2.53
CA LEU A 42 0.48 3.27 -3.18
C LEU A 42 0.55 3.37 -4.71
N LYS A 43 0.60 4.58 -5.27
CA LYS A 43 0.80 4.78 -6.72
C LYS A 43 2.10 4.15 -7.20
N LYS A 44 3.21 4.38 -6.50
CA LYS A 44 4.51 3.78 -6.85
C LYS A 44 4.48 2.26 -6.73
N LEU A 45 3.85 1.71 -5.69
CA LEU A 45 3.71 0.27 -5.50
C LEU A 45 2.85 -0.38 -6.60
N LYS A 46 1.79 0.30 -7.06
CA LYS A 46 0.96 -0.14 -8.19
C LYS A 46 1.73 -0.11 -9.51
N GLU A 47 2.50 0.94 -9.77
CA GLU A 47 3.41 1.01 -10.93
C GLU A 47 4.47 -0.10 -10.90
N LYS A 48 4.90 -0.52 -9.71
CA LYS A 48 5.78 -1.68 -9.48
C LYS A 48 5.04 -3.03 -9.54
N THR A 49 3.73 -3.06 -9.77
CA THR A 49 2.88 -4.27 -9.79
C THR A 49 2.89 -5.08 -8.49
N ILE A 50 3.06 -4.40 -7.36
CA ILE A 50 3.10 -5.03 -6.02
C ILE A 50 1.71 -5.01 -5.37
N VAL A 51 0.98 -3.89 -5.54
CA VAL A 51 -0.38 -3.74 -5.05
C VAL A 51 -1.33 -3.37 -6.19
N ASP A 52 -2.62 -3.57 -5.98
CA ASP A 52 -3.67 -3.08 -6.86
C ASP A 52 -4.80 -2.40 -6.08
N TYR A 53 -5.54 -1.56 -6.80
CA TYR A 53 -6.73 -0.85 -6.32
C TYR A 53 -7.44 -0.18 -7.51
N GLU A 54 -8.71 0.17 -7.35
CA GLU A 54 -9.47 0.80 -8.43
C GLU A 54 -8.94 2.21 -8.78
N GLY A 55 -8.72 2.44 -10.08
CA GLY A 55 -8.26 3.74 -10.61
C GLY A 55 -6.75 4.00 -10.50
N MET A 56 -6.35 5.24 -10.75
CA MET A 56 -4.94 5.67 -10.70
C MET A 56 -4.50 6.05 -9.27
N ILE A 57 -5.42 6.62 -8.49
CA ILE A 57 -5.25 7.03 -7.10
C ILE A 57 -6.39 6.41 -6.30
N PRO A 58 -6.13 5.81 -5.12
CA PRO A 58 -7.19 5.19 -4.34
C PRO A 58 -8.20 6.23 -3.87
N GLY A 59 -9.48 5.95 -4.14
CA GLY A 59 -10.60 6.64 -3.54
C GLY A 59 -10.67 6.37 -2.03
N PHE A 60 -11.55 7.11 -1.34
CA PHE A 60 -11.71 6.99 0.12
C PHE A 60 -12.09 5.57 0.57
N SER A 61 -12.91 4.88 -0.23
CA SER A 61 -13.39 3.52 0.00
C SER A 61 -12.65 2.47 -0.84
N ALA A 62 -11.52 2.80 -1.45
CA ALA A 62 -10.79 1.86 -2.27
C ALA A 62 -10.26 0.69 -1.43
N GLU A 63 -10.40 -0.53 -1.94
CA GLU A 63 -9.72 -1.71 -1.42
C GLU A 63 -8.32 -1.77 -2.04
N ILE A 64 -7.30 -1.93 -1.20
CA ILE A 64 -5.91 -2.11 -1.59
C ILE A 64 -5.59 -3.59 -1.43
N GLU A 65 -5.15 -4.23 -2.51
CA GLU A 65 -4.82 -5.64 -2.55
C GLU A 65 -3.33 -5.84 -2.83
N LEU A 66 -2.67 -6.71 -2.05
CA LEU A 66 -1.30 -7.13 -2.28
C LEU A 66 -1.28 -8.23 -3.34
N LEU A 67 -0.67 -7.97 -4.49
CA LEU A 67 -0.58 -8.91 -5.60
C LEU A 67 0.60 -9.88 -5.49
N ARG A 68 1.70 -9.43 -4.87
CA ARG A 68 2.94 -10.19 -4.78
C ARG A 68 3.58 -10.05 -3.42
N ASP A 69 4.00 -11.18 -2.89
CA ASP A 69 4.84 -11.21 -1.71
C ASP A 69 6.29 -10.95 -2.15
N THR A 70 6.75 -9.70 -2.03
CA THR A 70 8.16 -9.37 -2.19
C THR A 70 8.85 -9.62 -0.84
N LEU A 71 9.63 -10.71 -0.78
CA LEU A 71 10.56 -11.06 0.29
C LEU A 71 11.86 -10.25 0.16
#